data_AF-A0A9E3RW57-F1
#
_entry.id   AF-A0A9E3RW57-F1
#
_cell.length_a   1.000
_cell.length_b   1.000
_cell.length_c   1.000
_cell.angle_alpha   90.00
_cell.angle_beta   90.00
_cell.angle_gamma   90.00
#
_symmetry.space_group_name_H-M   'P 1'
#
loop_
_entity.id
_entity.type
_entity.pdbx_description
1 polymer ?
#
loop_
_entity_poly.entity_id
_entity_poly.type
_entity_poly.pdbx_seq_one_letter_code
_entity_poly.pdbx_strand_id
1 'polypeptide(L)'
;MELQLHPENKPFPDGLPANVNPHTYFKELAEMGALYEFLTSVMKNQFRADQRFRLNMLSLLVTYPTAQTDAVNRELLMELADSLTYFINKANQSTWNNQP
;
A
#
# COMPACT_ATOMS: atom_id res chain seq x y z
N MET A 1 37.49 -11.70 3.52
CA MET A 1 36.43 -11.83 4.54
C MET A 1 35.12 -11.66 3.82
N GLU A 2 34.37 -12.74 3.67
CA GLU A 2 33.09 -12.76 2.96
C GLU A 2 31.97 -12.33 3.92
N LEU A 3 31.21 -11.30 3.56
CA LEU A 3 30.00 -10.90 4.26
C LEU A 3 28.85 -11.79 3.78
N GLN A 4 28.51 -12.78 4.60
CA GLN A 4 27.35 -13.64 4.39
C GLN A 4 26.07 -12.80 4.50
N LEU A 5 25.34 -12.66 3.38
CA LEU A 5 24.02 -12.04 3.34
C LEU A 5 22.96 -13.06 3.76
N HIS A 6 22.32 -12.81 4.91
CA HIS A 6 21.19 -13.61 5.40
C HIS A 6 19.97 -13.53 4.43
N PRO A 7 19.24 -14.64 4.19
CA PRO A 7 18.28 -14.73 3.09
C PRO A 7 16.84 -14.24 3.39
N GLU A 8 16.57 -13.60 4.53
CA GLU A 8 15.18 -13.52 5.02
C GLU A 8 14.40 -12.22 4.73
N ASN A 9 14.90 -11.30 3.91
CA ASN A 9 14.12 -10.09 3.54
C ASN A 9 14.41 -9.64 2.11
N LYS A 10 13.93 -10.37 1.10
CA LYS A 10 13.85 -9.84 -0.28
C LYS A 10 12.46 -9.27 -0.52
N PRO A 11 12.26 -7.93 -0.52
CA PRO A 11 10.97 -7.30 -0.76
C PRO A 11 10.67 -7.11 -2.26
N PHE A 12 11.57 -7.52 -3.16
CA PHE A 12 11.50 -7.20 -4.58
C PHE A 12 11.64 -8.46 -5.43
N PRO A 13 10.83 -8.64 -6.49
CA PRO A 13 11.06 -9.69 -7.47
C PRO A 13 12.44 -9.50 -8.09
N ASP A 14 13.19 -10.60 -8.22
CA ASP A 14 14.56 -10.59 -8.73
C ASP A 14 14.61 -9.89 -10.10
N GLY A 15 15.19 -8.69 -10.16
CA GLY A 15 15.30 -7.93 -11.41
C GLY A 15 15.50 -6.43 -11.31
N LEU A 16 15.24 -5.79 -10.17
CA LEU A 16 15.55 -4.36 -10.02
C LEU A 16 17.06 -4.16 -9.77
N PRO A 17 17.77 -3.36 -10.60
CA PRO A 17 19.17 -3.06 -10.34
C PRO A 17 19.30 -2.43 -8.95
N ALA A 18 20.34 -2.82 -8.20
CA ALA A 18 20.60 -2.40 -6.83
C ALA A 18 20.69 -0.86 -6.61
N ASN A 19 20.66 -0.08 -7.70
CA ASN A 19 20.72 1.39 -7.71
C ASN A 19 19.35 2.07 -7.89
N VAL A 20 18.25 1.33 -8.04
CA VAL A 20 16.92 1.93 -8.15
C VAL A 20 16.35 2.09 -6.76
N ASN A 21 16.24 3.33 -6.29
CA ASN A 21 15.50 3.62 -5.07
C ASN A 21 14.03 3.17 -5.31
N PRO A 22 13.48 2.24 -4.52
CA PRO A 22 12.13 1.73 -4.71
C PRO A 22 11.08 2.84 -4.77
N HIS A 23 11.32 3.93 -4.03
CA HIS A 23 10.43 5.08 -4.01
C HIS A 23 10.38 5.82 -5.35
N THR A 24 11.50 5.83 -6.09
CA THR A 24 11.60 6.44 -7.43
C THR A 24 10.92 5.56 -8.47
N TYR A 25 11.06 4.24 -8.35
CA TYR A 25 10.45 3.28 -9.30
C TYR A 25 8.92 3.34 -9.33
N PHE A 26 8.26 3.30 -8.16
CA PHE A 26 6.80 3.38 -8.11
C PHE A 26 6.26 4.73 -8.57
N LYS A 27 7.05 5.80 -8.33
CA LYS A 27 6.72 7.13 -8.81
C LYS A 27 6.75 7.22 -10.33
N GLU A 28 7.80 6.68 -10.96
CA GLU A 28 7.90 6.59 -12.42
C GLU A 28 6.74 5.78 -13.01
N LEU A 29 6.39 4.65 -12.40
CA LEU A 29 5.22 3.86 -12.81
C LEU A 29 3.91 4.65 -12.66
N ALA A 30 3.80 5.51 -11.64
CA ALA A 30 2.62 6.35 -11.44
C ALA A 30 2.53 7.43 -12.52
N GLU A 31 3.65 8.09 -12.83
CA GLU A 31 3.77 9.09 -13.89
C GLU A 31 3.46 8.50 -15.28
N MET A 32 3.80 7.23 -15.51
CA MET A 32 3.46 6.49 -16.73
C MET A 32 2.02 5.92 -16.74
N GLY A 33 1.29 6.02 -15.63
CA GLY A 33 -0.07 5.46 -15.50
C GLY A 33 -0.15 3.93 -15.41
N ALA A 34 0.98 3.26 -15.19
CA ALA A 34 1.08 1.80 -15.10
C ALA A 34 1.06 1.26 -13.65
N LEU A 35 1.15 2.15 -12.64
CA LEU A 35 1.31 1.74 -11.24
C LEU A 35 0.16 0.86 -10.74
N TYR A 36 -1.10 1.21 -11.00
CA TYR A 36 -2.23 0.44 -10.46
C TYR A 36 -2.30 -0.98 -11.04
N GLU A 37 -2.08 -1.10 -12.35
CA GLU A 37 -2.02 -2.41 -13.01
C GLU A 37 -0.87 -3.25 -12.46
N PHE A 38 0.32 -2.65 -12.31
CA PHE A 38 1.47 -3.32 -11.73
C PHE A 38 1.22 -3.84 -10.30
N LEU A 39 0.58 -3.00 -9.46
CA LEU A 39 0.27 -3.37 -8.08
C LEU A 39 -0.79 -4.47 -7.98
N THR A 40 -1.78 -4.45 -8.87
CA THR A 40 -2.90 -5.42 -8.85
C THR A 40 -2.59 -6.73 -9.59
N SER A 41 -1.56 -6.74 -10.44
CA SER A 41 -1.11 -7.94 -11.19
C SER A 41 0.17 -8.55 -10.62
N VAL A 42 1.28 -7.79 -10.57
CA VAL A 42 2.61 -8.27 -10.21
C VAL A 42 2.80 -8.30 -8.70
N MET A 43 2.46 -7.19 -8.02
CA MET A 43 2.67 -7.05 -6.58
C MET A 43 1.39 -7.30 -5.76
N LYS A 44 0.41 -7.98 -6.34
CA LYS A 44 -0.94 -8.17 -5.76
C LYS A 44 -0.92 -8.65 -4.32
N ASN A 45 -0.08 -9.63 -4.01
CA ASN A 45 -0.02 -10.23 -2.68
C ASN A 45 0.51 -9.25 -1.65
N GLN A 46 1.58 -8.52 -1.98
CA GLN A 46 2.17 -7.52 -1.10
C GLN A 46 1.26 -6.30 -0.93
N PHE A 47 0.63 -5.85 -2.02
CA PHE A 47 -0.36 -4.78 -2.00
C PHE A 47 -1.58 -5.12 -1.13
N ARG A 48 -1.98 -6.40 -1.05
CA ARG A 48 -3.07 -6.86 -0.17
C ARG A 48 -2.64 -7.10 1.26
N ALA A 49 -1.45 -7.64 1.49
CA ALA A 49 -1.00 -8.06 2.81
C ALA A 49 -0.40 -6.92 3.66
N ASP A 50 0.31 -5.98 3.02
CA ASP A 50 1.00 -4.90 3.73
C ASP A 50 0.20 -3.59 3.63
N GLN A 51 -0.46 -3.23 4.72
CA GLN A 51 -1.27 -2.02 4.82
C GLN A 51 -0.43 -0.75 4.62
N ARG A 52 0.80 -0.70 5.18
CA ARG A 52 1.64 0.50 5.08
C ARG A 52 2.10 0.69 3.64
N PHE A 53 2.51 -0.38 2.98
CA PHE A 53 2.85 -0.36 1.56
C PHE A 53 1.65 0.05 0.71
N ARG A 54 0.46 -0.54 0.95
CA ARG A 54 -0.78 -0.20 0.24
C ARG A 54 -1.11 1.29 0.33
N LEU A 55 -1.08 1.86 1.54
CA LEU A 55 -1.39 3.28 1.74
C LEU A 55 -0.39 4.20 1.02
N ASN A 56 0.91 3.87 1.07
CA ASN A 56 1.93 4.63 0.34
C ASN A 56 1.67 4.61 -1.18
N MET A 57 1.30 3.46 -1.72
CA MET A 57 1.01 3.29 -3.15
C MET A 57 -0.29 3.98 -3.57
N LEU A 58 -1.36 3.89 -2.77
CA LEU A 58 -2.60 4.62 -3.00
C LEU A 58 -2.36 6.14 -2.97
N SER A 59 -1.51 6.63 -2.07
CA SER A 59 -1.12 8.05 -2.04
C SER A 59 -0.42 8.49 -3.33
N LEU A 60 0.44 7.65 -3.92
CA LEU A 60 1.05 7.93 -5.23
C LEU A 60 0.01 7.96 -6.34
N LEU A 61 -0.94 7.02 -6.36
CA LEU A 61 -2.01 6.96 -7.36
C LEU A 61 -2.95 8.17 -7.30
N VAL A 62 -3.19 8.72 -6.11
CA VAL A 62 -3.94 9.98 -5.95
C VAL A 62 -3.14 11.19 -6.44
N THR A 63 -1.83 11.18 -6.22
CA THR A 63 -0.93 12.28 -6.64
C THR A 63 -0.78 12.32 -8.16
N TYR A 64 -0.83 11.16 -8.82
CA TYR A 64 -0.70 10.99 -10.26
C TYR A 64 -1.98 10.37 -10.84
N PRO A 65 -3.08 11.14 -10.93
CA PRO A 65 -4.36 10.61 -11.38
C PRO A 65 -4.29 10.20 -12.85
N THR A 66 -4.78 9.00 -13.13
CA THR A 66 -4.83 8.41 -14.47
C THR A 66 -6.25 7.93 -14.78
N ALA A 67 -6.49 7.33 -15.94
CA ALA A 67 -7.83 6.82 -16.30
C ALA A 67 -8.40 5.79 -15.29
N GLN A 68 -7.56 5.18 -14.46
CA GLN A 68 -7.96 4.18 -13.46
C GLN A 68 -8.40 4.77 -12.10
N THR A 69 -8.65 6.09 -12.05
CA THR A 69 -8.98 6.84 -10.83
C THR A 69 -10.19 6.26 -10.06
N ASP A 70 -11.18 5.69 -10.75
CA ASP A 70 -12.37 5.12 -10.09
C ASP A 70 -12.07 3.89 -9.22
N ALA A 71 -11.18 3.00 -9.68
CA ALA A 71 -10.82 1.81 -8.93
C ALA A 71 -10.01 2.17 -7.68
N VAL A 72 -9.08 3.12 -7.83
CA VAL A 72 -8.27 3.67 -6.73
C VAL A 72 -9.16 4.38 -5.69
N ASN A 73 -10.12 5.19 -6.15
CA ASN A 73 -11.07 5.87 -5.27
C ASN A 73 -11.93 4.88 -4.47
N ARG A 74 -12.39 3.79 -5.10
CA ARG A 74 -13.15 2.74 -4.39
C ARG A 74 -12.31 2.05 -3.32
N GLU A 75 -11.05 1.70 -3.62
CA GLU A 75 -10.15 1.10 -2.64
C GLU A 75 -9.90 2.04 -1.45
N LEU A 76 -9.68 3.32 -1.70
CA LEU A 76 -9.51 4.32 -0.63
C LEU A 76 -10.77 4.49 0.23
N LEU A 77 -11.95 4.52 -0.40
CA LEU A 77 -13.21 4.62 0.32
C LEU A 77 -13.47 3.39 1.20
N MET A 78 -13.08 2.20 0.75
CA MET A 78 -13.16 0.99 1.57
C MET A 78 -12.23 1.05 2.78
N GLU A 79 -10.97 1.42 2.60
CA GLU A 79 -10.01 1.58 3.71
C GLU A 79 -10.48 2.61 4.74
N LEU A 80 -11.07 3.71 4.26
CA LEU A 80 -11.67 4.71 5.14
C LEU A 80 -12.87 4.15 5.91
N ALA A 81 -13.77 3.42 5.24
CA ALA A 81 -14.93 2.81 5.86
C ALA A 81 -14.52 1.80 6.96
N ASP A 82 -13.50 0.97 6.69
CA ASP A 82 -12.97 0.01 7.67
C ASP A 82 -12.36 0.73 8.88
N SER A 83 -11.58 1.79 8.63
CA SER A 83 -10.96 2.61 9.69
C SER A 83 -12.02 3.31 10.56
N LEU A 84 -13.07 3.85 9.94
CA LEU A 84 -14.19 4.48 10.65
C LEU A 84 -14.98 3.45 11.46
N THR A 85 -15.22 2.26 10.90
CA THR A 85 -15.89 1.16 11.60
C THR A 85 -15.10 0.73 12.82
N TYR A 86 -13.78 0.57 12.69
CA TYR A 86 -12.90 0.28 13.81
C TYR A 86 -12.98 1.37 14.89
N PHE A 87 -12.89 2.64 14.50
CA PHE A 87 -12.98 3.77 15.41
C PHE A 87 -14.31 3.79 16.18
N ILE A 88 -15.43 3.66 15.48
CA ILE A 88 -16.78 3.63 16.08
C ILE A 88 -16.91 2.47 17.06
N ASN A 89 -16.44 1.27 16.68
CA ASN A 89 -16.47 0.11 17.56
C ASN A 89 -15.63 0.31 18.83
N LYS A 90 -14.44 0.91 18.70
CA LYS A 90 -13.60 1.26 19.86
C LYS A 90 -14.23 2.33 20.74
N ALA A 91 -14.83 3.36 20.14
CA ALA A 91 -15.53 4.40 20.88
C ALA A 91 -16.72 3.82 21.68
N ASN A 92 -17.50 2.94 21.05
CA ASN A 92 -18.63 2.26 21.69
C ASN A 92 -18.19 1.31 22.81
N GLN A 93 -17.07 0.59 22.66
CA GLN A 93 -16.52 -0.23 23.75
C GLN A 93 -16.03 0.61 24.94
N SER A 94 -15.46 1.80 24.67
CA SER A 94 -15.02 2.73 25.69
C SER A 94 -16.19 3.34 26.48
N THR A 95 -17.31 3.62 25.82
CA THR A 95 -18.52 4.13 26.50
C THR A 95 -19.20 3.07 27.37
N TRP A 96 -19.13 1.78 27.01
CA TRP A 96 -19.61 0.67 27.85
C TRP A 96 -18.73 0.44 29.10
N ASN A 97 -17.41 0.59 29.00
CA ASN A 97 -16.50 0.45 30.15
C ASN A 97 -16.56 1.62 31.15
N ASN A 98 -17.28 2.70 30.82
CA ASN A 98 -17.45 3.89 31.66
C ASN A 98 -18.90 4.06 32.17
N GLN A 99 -19.75 3.04 32.07
CA GLN A 99 -21.03 3.05 32.79
C GLN A 99 -20.79 2.69 34.29
N PRO A 100 -21.36 3.45 35.24
CA PRO A 100 -21.20 3.21 36.68
C PRO A 100 -21.84 1.92 37.16
#